data_AF-V3ZB19-F1
#
_entry.id   AF-V3ZB19-F1
#
_cell.length_a   1.000
_cell.length_b   1.000
_cell.length_c   1.000
_cell.angle_alpha   90.00
_cell.angle_beta   90.00
_cell.angle_gamma   90.00
#
_symmetry.space_group_name_H-M   'P 1'
#
loop_
_entity.id
_entity.type
_entity.pdbx_description
1 polymer ?
#
loop_
_entity_poly.entity_id
_entity_poly.type
_entity_poly.pdbx_seq_one_letter_code
_entity_poly.pdbx_strand_id
1 'polypeptide(L)'
;GVYPQDAFTKYQLEHGAFVLHILGLIYMFVAVAIVCDEFFVPSLGVIIERLNLSEDVAGATFMAAGGSAPELFISIIGVFLANNNVGIGTIVGSAVFNILFVIGMCALFSKEVLKLTWWPLFRDVSFYSFDLILLIVFFLDGKIVWWEALLLFLCYFGYVLFMKFNHSIERAVKGCLQKASINKV
;
A
#
# COMPACT_ATOMS: atom_id res chain seq x y z
N GLY A 1 -25.04 0.93 21.18
CA GLY A 1 -24.09 1.45 20.18
C GLY A 1 -23.13 0.34 19.84
N VAL A 2 -22.69 0.24 18.59
CA VAL A 2 -21.93 -0.89 18.00
C VAL A 2 -20.48 -0.98 18.53
N TYR A 3 -20.17 -0.27 19.61
CA TYR A 3 -18.86 -0.28 20.27
C TYR A 3 -18.94 -1.05 21.59
N PRO A 4 -17.90 -1.84 21.94
CA PRO A 4 -17.81 -2.46 23.25
C PRO A 4 -17.91 -1.39 24.33
N GLN A 5 -18.52 -1.72 25.48
CA GLN A 5 -18.60 -0.77 26.59
C GLN A 5 -17.19 -0.41 27.05
N ASP A 6 -16.92 0.89 27.19
CA ASP A 6 -15.63 1.38 27.66
C ASP A 6 -15.32 0.77 29.04
N ALA A 7 -14.09 0.28 29.20
CA ALA A 7 -13.63 -0.31 30.46
C ALA A 7 -13.57 0.71 31.61
N PHE A 8 -13.56 2.01 31.30
CA PHE A 8 -13.48 3.09 32.28
C PHE A 8 -14.68 4.04 32.19
N THR A 9 -15.19 4.46 33.34
CA THR A 9 -16.26 5.46 33.42
C THR A 9 -15.72 6.87 33.15
N LYS A 10 -16.53 7.81 32.63
CA LYS A 10 -16.11 9.20 32.36
C LYS A 10 -15.39 9.88 33.55
N TYR A 11 -15.84 9.63 34.77
CA TYR A 11 -15.19 10.13 35.99
C TYR A 11 -13.75 9.60 36.16
N GLN A 12 -13.50 8.33 35.85
CA GLN A 12 -12.17 7.72 35.94
C GLN A 12 -11.23 8.26 34.85
N LEU A 13 -11.76 8.55 33.65
CA LEU A 13 -10.99 9.17 32.56
C LEU A 13 -10.49 10.57 32.96
N GLU A 14 -11.34 11.38 33.58
CA GLU A 14 -10.98 12.73 34.08
C GLU A 14 -9.98 12.69 35.25
N HIS A 15 -9.94 11.59 36.02
CA HIS A 15 -9.01 11.40 37.14
C HIS A 15 -7.75 10.60 36.77
N GLY A 16 -7.41 10.51 35.48
CA GLY A 16 -6.12 9.98 35.01
C GLY A 16 -6.16 8.64 34.30
N ALA A 17 -7.31 7.97 34.19
CA ALA A 17 -7.42 6.70 33.43
C ALA A 17 -7.18 6.89 31.92
N PHE A 18 -7.25 8.12 31.41
CA PHE A 18 -6.82 8.46 30.05
C PHE A 18 -5.34 8.11 29.78
N VAL A 19 -4.47 8.19 30.79
CA VAL A 19 -3.05 7.79 30.66
C VAL A 19 -2.93 6.30 30.35
N LEU A 20 -3.80 5.47 30.93
CA LEU A 20 -3.79 4.03 30.69
C LEU A 20 -4.23 3.68 29.27
N HIS A 21 -5.16 4.45 28.68
CA HIS A 21 -5.50 4.34 27.26
C HIS A 21 -4.33 4.74 26.35
N ILE A 22 -3.62 5.84 26.65
CA ILE A 22 -2.42 6.22 25.88
C ILE A 22 -1.37 5.11 25.94
N LEU A 23 -1.09 4.58 27.13
CA LEU A 23 -0.12 3.51 27.30
C LEU A 23 -0.55 2.25 26.55
N GLY A 24 -1.83 1.89 26.60
CA GLY A 24 -2.39 0.78 25.82
C GLY A 24 -2.25 0.97 24.31
N LEU A 25 -2.51 2.18 23.81
CA LEU A 25 -2.34 2.53 22.39
C LEU A 25 -0.88 2.43 21.95
N ILE A 26 0.05 2.98 22.73
CA ILE A 26 1.49 2.90 22.45
C ILE A 26 1.95 1.44 22.46
N TYR A 27 1.52 0.66 23.46
CA TYR A 27 1.85 -0.76 23.56
C TYR A 27 1.36 -1.55 22.34
N MET A 28 0.10 -1.36 21.93
CA MET A 28 -0.47 -2.04 20.76
C MET A 28 0.24 -1.60 19.47
N PHE A 29 0.56 -0.32 19.33
CA PHE A 29 1.31 0.19 18.16
C PHE A 29 2.69 -0.43 18.06
N VAL A 30 3.45 -0.45 19.16
CA VAL A 30 4.78 -1.07 19.21
C VAL A 30 4.69 -2.59 18.98
N ALA A 31 3.72 -3.27 19.58
CA ALA A 31 3.53 -4.70 19.38
C ALA A 31 3.27 -5.05 17.91
N VAL A 32 2.39 -4.31 17.23
CA VAL A 32 2.12 -4.51 15.79
C VAL A 32 3.37 -4.20 14.97
N ALA A 33 4.10 -3.13 15.28
CA ALA A 33 5.34 -2.80 14.58
C ALA A 33 6.38 -3.92 14.68
N ILE A 34 6.61 -4.47 15.87
CA ILE A 34 7.53 -5.58 16.10
C ILE A 34 7.07 -6.83 15.35
N VAL A 35 5.77 -7.16 15.39
CA VAL A 35 5.23 -8.32 14.67
C VAL A 35 5.43 -8.18 13.16
N CYS A 36 5.23 -6.97 12.63
CA CYS A 36 5.46 -6.71 11.22
C CYS A 36 6.95 -6.86 10.84
N ASP A 37 7.86 -6.31 11.63
CA ASP A 37 9.29 -6.32 11.31
C ASP A 37 9.95 -7.69 11.50
N GLU A 38 9.67 -8.35 12.63
CA GLU A 38 10.35 -9.60 13.02
C GLU A 38 9.72 -10.86 12.40
N PHE A 39 8.42 -10.84 12.08
CA PHE A 39 7.72 -12.04 11.59
C PHE A 39 7.18 -11.86 10.18
N PHE A 40 6.52 -10.73 9.89
CA PHE A 40 5.80 -10.56 8.64
C PHE A 40 6.73 -10.32 7.44
N VAL A 41 7.68 -9.40 7.55
CA VAL A 41 8.66 -9.11 6.48
C VAL A 41 9.51 -10.35 6.13
N PRO A 42 10.09 -11.09 7.10
CA PRO A 42 10.84 -12.31 6.79
C PRO A 42 9.98 -13.40 6.15
N SER A 43 8.72 -13.55 6.57
CA SER A 43 7.79 -14.53 5.98
C SER A 43 7.51 -14.22 4.51
N LEU A 44 7.34 -12.95 4.15
CA LEU A 44 7.23 -12.53 2.75
C LEU A 44 8.50 -12.84 1.97
N GLY A 45 9.67 -12.63 2.57
CA GLY A 45 10.97 -12.97 1.98
C GLY A 45 11.07 -14.45 1.59
N VAL A 46 10.66 -15.36 2.48
CA VAL A 46 10.64 -16.80 2.19
C VAL A 46 9.69 -17.13 1.04
N ILE A 47 8.51 -16.50 0.98
CA ILE A 47 7.55 -16.72 -0.12
C ILE A 47 8.15 -16.25 -1.45
N ILE A 48 8.77 -15.07 -1.46
CA ILE A 48 9.42 -14.49 -2.65
C ILE A 48 10.53 -15.41 -3.16
N GLU A 49 11.37 -15.93 -2.27
CA GLU A 49 12.45 -16.85 -2.60
C GLU A 49 11.91 -18.17 -3.19
N ARG A 50 10.86 -18.73 -2.58
CA ARG A 50 10.21 -19.97 -3.06
C ARG A 50 9.52 -19.81 -4.40
N LEU A 51 9.00 -18.61 -4.70
CA LEU A 51 8.36 -18.28 -5.97
C LEU A 51 9.37 -17.82 -7.03
N ASN A 52 10.65 -17.68 -6.68
CA ASN A 52 11.75 -17.26 -7.56
C ASN A 52 11.42 -15.95 -8.32
N LEU A 53 10.87 -14.97 -7.59
CA LEU A 53 10.49 -13.67 -8.14
C LEU A 53 11.69 -12.73 -8.17
N SER A 54 11.77 -11.88 -9.19
CA SER A 54 12.77 -10.81 -9.23
C SER A 54 12.46 -9.75 -8.16
N GLU A 55 13.49 -9.09 -7.63
CA GLU A 55 13.35 -8.06 -6.58
C GLU A 55 12.34 -6.97 -6.95
N ASP A 56 12.34 -6.51 -8.21
CA ASP A 56 11.38 -5.51 -8.71
C ASP A 56 9.92 -5.99 -8.63
N VAL A 57 9.66 -7.26 -8.94
CA VAL A 57 8.30 -7.84 -8.91
C VAL A 57 7.89 -8.15 -7.48
N ALA A 58 8.82 -8.67 -6.69
CA ALA A 58 8.63 -8.99 -5.28
C ALA A 58 8.28 -7.73 -4.46
N GLY A 59 9.01 -6.64 -4.67
CA GLY A 59 8.78 -5.34 -4.05
C GLY A 59 7.40 -4.78 -4.43
N ALA A 60 7.10 -4.74 -5.72
CA ALA A 60 5.87 -4.13 -6.23
C ALA A 60 4.59 -4.96 -6.01
N THR A 61 4.71 -6.22 -5.58
CA THR A 61 3.56 -7.12 -5.34
C THR A 61 3.47 -7.55 -3.89
N PHE A 62 4.28 -8.51 -3.45
CA PHE A 62 4.18 -9.12 -2.13
C PHE A 62 4.59 -8.18 -1.00
N MET A 63 5.68 -7.43 -1.15
CA MET A 63 6.10 -6.48 -0.12
C MET A 63 5.12 -5.31 0.00
N ALA A 64 4.69 -4.74 -1.12
CA ALA A 64 3.69 -3.67 -1.16
C ALA A 64 2.32 -4.12 -0.62
N ALA A 65 1.78 -5.24 -1.10
CA ALA A 65 0.51 -5.78 -0.62
C ALA A 65 0.58 -6.14 0.86
N GLY A 66 1.73 -6.65 1.31
CA GLY A 66 1.93 -6.96 2.70
C GLY A 66 1.90 -5.73 3.60
N GLY A 67 2.63 -4.67 3.24
CA GLY A 67 2.66 -3.42 4.00
C GLY A 67 1.29 -2.76 4.13
N SER A 68 0.46 -2.84 3.09
CA SER A 68 -0.91 -2.28 3.08
C SER A 68 -1.99 -3.20 3.66
N ALA A 69 -1.66 -4.47 3.96
CA ALA A 69 -2.66 -5.42 4.46
C ALA A 69 -3.28 -4.98 5.81
N PRO A 70 -2.53 -4.52 6.83
CA PRO A 70 -3.11 -4.03 8.08
C PRO A 70 -4.06 -2.85 7.86
N GLU A 71 -3.69 -1.90 7.00
CA GLU A 71 -4.52 -0.72 6.67
C GLU A 71 -5.82 -1.12 5.97
N LEU A 72 -5.74 -2.11 5.07
CA LEU A 72 -6.92 -2.67 4.40
C LEU A 72 -7.88 -3.28 5.42
N PHE A 73 -7.38 -4.09 6.37
CA PHE A 73 -8.21 -4.70 7.41
C PHE A 73 -8.86 -3.65 8.32
N ILE A 74 -8.10 -2.63 8.74
CA ILE A 74 -8.64 -1.52 9.54
C ILE A 74 -9.74 -0.79 8.77
N SER A 75 -9.55 -0.56 7.46
CA SER A 75 -10.53 0.09 6.59
C SER A 75 -11.80 -0.74 6.44
N ILE A 76 -11.67 -2.06 6.23
CA ILE A 76 -12.81 -3.00 6.17
C ILE A 76 -13.59 -2.99 7.49
N ILE A 77 -12.89 -3.15 8.62
CA ILE A 77 -13.50 -3.10 9.97
C ILE A 77 -14.19 -1.75 10.19
N GLY A 78 -13.56 -0.64 9.80
CA GLY A 78 -14.14 0.70 9.92
C GLY A 78 -15.41 0.88 9.10
N VAL A 79 -15.46 0.35 7.87
CA VAL A 79 -16.66 0.43 7.04
C VAL A 79 -17.79 -0.43 7.62
N PHE A 80 -17.52 -1.68 7.99
CA PHE A 80 -18.56 -2.62 8.44
C PHE A 80 -19.03 -2.41 9.88
N LEU A 81 -18.15 -2.00 10.80
CA LEU A 81 -18.49 -1.83 12.22
C LEU A 81 -18.82 -0.37 12.58
N ALA A 82 -18.06 0.60 12.05
CA ALA A 82 -18.24 2.00 12.40
C ALA A 82 -19.26 2.72 11.50
N ASN A 83 -19.73 2.12 10.40
CA ASN A 83 -20.63 2.73 9.41
C ASN A 83 -20.17 4.15 8.99
N ASN A 84 -18.85 4.36 8.92
CA ASN A 84 -18.28 5.67 8.66
C ASN A 84 -18.07 5.87 7.16
N ASN A 85 -18.73 6.89 6.59
CA ASN A 85 -18.48 7.37 5.21
C ASN A 85 -17.09 8.05 5.03
N VAL A 86 -16.25 8.05 6.06
CA VAL A 86 -14.91 8.69 6.07
C VAL A 86 -13.85 7.84 5.35
N GLY A 87 -14.17 6.59 4.95
CA GLY A 87 -13.21 5.62 4.44
C GLY A 87 -12.37 6.08 3.24
N ILE A 88 -12.96 6.73 2.24
CA ILE A 88 -12.25 7.09 0.99
C ILE A 88 -11.17 8.15 1.24
N GLY A 89 -11.47 9.18 2.04
CA GLY A 89 -10.50 10.23 2.37
C GLY A 89 -9.30 9.69 3.16
N THR A 90 -9.53 8.70 4.03
CA THR A 90 -8.45 8.01 4.75
C THR A 90 -7.59 7.17 3.80
N ILE A 91 -8.19 6.45 2.85
CA ILE A 91 -7.45 5.63 1.88
C ILE A 91 -6.56 6.50 0.97
N VAL A 92 -7.14 7.55 0.37
CA VAL A 92 -6.40 8.47 -0.51
C VAL A 92 -5.33 9.22 0.29
N GLY A 93 -5.64 9.65 1.51
CA GLY A 93 -4.69 10.30 2.42
C GLY A 93 -3.50 9.40 2.77
N SER A 94 -3.75 8.13 3.08
CA SER A 94 -2.69 7.14 3.35
C SER A 94 -1.79 6.92 2.13
N ALA A 95 -2.38 6.78 0.93
CA ALA A 95 -1.62 6.62 -0.31
C ALA A 95 -0.68 7.81 -0.58
N VAL A 96 -1.18 9.04 -0.42
CA VAL A 96 -0.37 10.26 -0.56
C VAL A 96 0.71 10.34 0.51
N PHE A 97 0.39 9.98 1.76
CA PHE A 97 1.35 9.94 2.85
C PHE A 97 2.48 8.93 2.59
N ASN A 98 2.16 7.73 2.11
CA ASN A 98 3.17 6.71 1.80
C ASN A 98 4.09 7.15 0.66
N ILE A 99 3.58 7.78 -0.40
CA ILE A 99 4.40 8.23 -1.51
C ILE A 99 5.28 9.44 -1.13
N LEU A 100 4.75 10.39 -0.37
CA LEU A 100 5.49 11.62 -0.06
C LEU A 100 6.39 11.45 1.18
N PHE A 101 5.80 11.01 2.29
CA PHE A 101 6.49 10.96 3.57
C PHE A 101 7.37 9.72 3.68
N VAL A 102 6.85 8.52 3.43
CA VAL A 102 7.64 7.28 3.62
C VAL A 102 8.80 7.22 2.64
N ILE A 103 8.56 7.43 1.34
CA ILE A 103 9.65 7.47 0.34
C ILE A 103 10.63 8.61 0.64
N GLY A 104 10.15 9.78 1.04
CA GLY A 104 10.99 10.92 1.42
C GLY A 104 11.91 10.60 2.61
N MET A 105 11.38 9.93 3.63
CA MET A 105 12.15 9.47 4.79
C MET A 105 13.14 8.37 4.40
N CYS A 106 12.75 7.40 3.57
CA CYS A 106 13.67 6.40 3.04
C CYS A 106 14.83 7.05 2.27
N ALA A 107 14.56 8.08 1.46
CA ALA A 107 15.59 8.80 0.72
C ALA A 107 16.53 9.62 1.64
N LEU A 108 15.99 10.26 2.68
CA LEU A 108 16.78 11.05 3.64
C LEU A 108 17.67 10.20 4.55
N PHE A 109 17.18 9.03 4.97
CA PHE A 109 17.89 8.13 5.89
C PHE A 109 18.67 7.01 5.18
N SER A 110 18.59 6.93 3.84
CA SER A 110 19.41 5.98 3.06
C SER A 110 20.88 6.35 3.16
N LYS A 111 21.70 5.38 3.58
CA LYS A 111 23.16 5.51 3.62
C LYS A 111 23.82 5.23 2.26
N GLU A 112 23.05 4.71 1.31
CA GLU A 112 23.54 4.26 0.01
C GLU A 112 22.80 4.97 -1.14
N VAL A 113 23.45 4.98 -2.32
CA VAL A 113 22.86 5.52 -3.54
C VAL A 113 21.77 4.56 -4.02
N LEU A 114 20.50 5.00 -3.91
CA LEU A 114 19.34 4.29 -4.43
C LEU A 114 19.38 4.34 -5.97
N LYS A 115 19.74 3.22 -6.61
CA LYS A 115 19.72 3.09 -8.07
C LYS A 115 18.33 2.62 -8.51
N LEU A 116 17.53 3.53 -9.04
CA LEU A 116 16.23 3.19 -9.62
C LEU A 116 16.38 2.83 -11.10
N THR A 117 15.86 1.68 -11.48
CA THR A 117 15.74 1.26 -12.88
C THR A 117 14.58 2.02 -13.52
N TRP A 118 14.84 2.66 -14.68
CA TRP A 118 13.84 3.51 -15.33
C TRP A 118 12.58 2.73 -15.77
N TRP A 119 12.74 1.47 -16.15
CA TRP A 119 11.65 0.65 -16.69
C TRP A 119 10.57 0.29 -15.64
N PRO A 120 10.91 -0.36 -14.50
CA PRO A 120 9.97 -0.59 -13.41
C PRO A 120 9.33 0.69 -12.89
N LEU A 121 10.12 1.76 -12.71
CA LEU A 121 9.60 3.04 -12.22
C LEU A 121 8.55 3.63 -13.17
N PHE A 122 8.84 3.68 -14.47
CA PHE A 122 7.89 4.24 -15.43
C PHE A 122 6.61 3.41 -15.51
N ARG A 123 6.74 2.07 -15.50
CA ARG A 123 5.61 1.14 -15.45
C ARG A 123 4.72 1.43 -14.24
N ASP A 124 5.29 1.42 -13.04
CA ASP A 124 4.53 1.52 -11.79
C ASP A 124 3.86 2.90 -11.67
N VAL A 125 4.58 3.98 -12.02
CA VAL A 125 4.02 5.34 -12.03
C VAL A 125 2.89 5.47 -13.07
N SER A 126 3.00 4.83 -14.23
CA SER A 126 1.97 4.90 -15.28
C SER A 126 0.68 4.21 -14.84
N PHE A 127 0.77 2.99 -14.29
CA PHE A 127 -0.39 2.27 -13.76
C PHE A 127 -1.01 3.01 -12.58
N TYR A 128 -0.18 3.48 -11.65
CA TYR A 128 -0.64 4.24 -10.49
C TYR A 128 -1.36 5.53 -10.91
N SER A 129 -0.81 6.29 -11.87
CA SER A 129 -1.44 7.52 -12.37
C SER A 129 -2.77 7.23 -13.07
N PHE A 130 -2.84 6.15 -13.85
CA PHE A 130 -4.06 5.73 -14.52
C PHE A 130 -5.16 5.38 -13.50
N ASP A 131 -4.84 4.56 -12.50
CA ASP A 131 -5.79 4.17 -11.45
C ASP A 131 -6.23 5.36 -10.59
N LEU A 132 -5.31 6.29 -10.29
CA LEU A 132 -5.63 7.52 -9.57
C LEU A 132 -6.59 8.42 -10.36
N ILE A 133 -6.36 8.59 -11.68
CA ILE A 133 -7.25 9.36 -12.55
C ILE A 133 -8.64 8.70 -12.59
N LEU A 134 -8.69 7.37 -12.76
CA LEU A 134 -9.93 6.62 -12.78
C LEU A 134 -10.71 6.79 -11.47
N LEU A 135 -10.01 6.69 -10.32
CA LEU A 135 -10.58 6.93 -9.01
C LEU A 135 -11.14 8.37 -8.87
N ILE A 136 -10.39 9.37 -9.31
CA ILE A 136 -10.83 10.78 -9.27
C ILE A 136 -12.10 10.96 -10.10
N VAL A 137 -12.16 10.38 -11.30
CA VAL A 137 -13.34 10.45 -12.18
C VAL A 137 -14.57 9.84 -11.53
N PHE A 138 -14.45 8.66 -10.92
CA PHE A 138 -15.56 8.01 -10.19
C PHE A 138 -15.94 8.71 -8.89
N PHE A 139 -15.05 9.54 -8.35
CA PHE A 139 -15.35 10.29 -7.13
C PHE A 139 -15.98 11.67 -7.40
N LEU A 140 -16.07 12.13 -8.66
CA LEU A 140 -16.61 13.45 -9.01
C LEU A 140 -18.07 13.65 -8.61
N ASP A 141 -18.87 12.57 -8.58
CA ASP A 141 -20.27 12.59 -8.16
C ASP A 141 -20.45 12.42 -6.63
N GLY A 142 -19.33 12.26 -5.91
CA GLY A 142 -19.27 12.06 -4.46
C GLY A 142 -19.76 10.70 -3.99
N LYS A 143 -19.98 9.72 -4.89
CA LYS A 143 -20.51 8.38 -4.54
C LYS A 143 -19.92 7.29 -5.42
N ILE A 144 -19.07 6.46 -4.83
CA ILE A 144 -18.55 5.26 -5.53
C ILE A 144 -19.62 4.16 -5.54
N VAL A 145 -20.06 3.76 -6.73
CA VAL A 145 -20.99 2.64 -6.89
C VAL A 145 -20.25 1.30 -6.97
N TRP A 146 -20.95 0.19 -6.68
CA TRP A 146 -20.31 -1.12 -6.51
C TRP A 146 -19.56 -1.60 -7.77
N TRP A 147 -20.05 -1.26 -8.98
CA TRP A 147 -19.36 -1.63 -10.22
C TRP A 147 -18.10 -0.81 -10.48
N GLU A 148 -18.02 0.44 -10.02
CA GLU A 148 -16.80 1.27 -10.10
C GLU A 148 -15.73 0.72 -9.16
N ALA A 149 -16.12 0.32 -7.94
CA ALA A 149 -15.24 -0.37 -7.02
C ALA A 149 -14.76 -1.71 -7.58
N LEU A 150 -15.64 -2.48 -8.24
CA LEU A 150 -15.26 -3.71 -8.92
C LEU A 150 -14.29 -3.45 -10.07
N LEU A 151 -14.49 -2.39 -10.85
CA LEU A 151 -13.59 -2.04 -11.94
C LEU A 151 -12.19 -1.69 -11.42
N LEU A 152 -12.09 -0.84 -10.38
CA LEU A 152 -10.82 -0.51 -9.73
C LEU A 152 -10.12 -1.76 -9.19
N PHE A 153 -10.88 -2.69 -8.60
CA PHE A 153 -10.35 -3.98 -8.14
C PHE A 153 -9.84 -4.86 -9.29
N LEU A 154 -10.53 -4.88 -10.43
CA LEU A 154 -10.09 -5.59 -11.63
C LEU A 154 -8.84 -4.94 -12.26
N CYS A 155 -8.72 -3.61 -12.23
CA CYS A 155 -7.50 -2.90 -12.65
C CYS A 155 -6.30 -3.34 -11.80
N TYR A 156 -6.45 -3.39 -10.48
CA TYR A 156 -5.43 -3.91 -9.57
C TYR A 156 -5.06 -5.37 -9.91
N PHE A 157 -6.05 -6.25 -10.11
CA PHE A 157 -5.77 -7.63 -10.48
C PHE A 157 -5.08 -7.73 -11.84
N GLY A 158 -5.47 -6.89 -12.80
CA GLY A 158 -4.83 -6.75 -14.10
C GLY A 158 -3.36 -6.35 -13.99
N TYR A 159 -3.03 -5.40 -13.10
CA TYR A 159 -1.66 -5.01 -12.80
C TYR A 159 -0.84 -6.16 -12.19
N VAL A 160 -1.41 -6.89 -11.21
CA VAL A 160 -0.74 -8.07 -10.61
C VAL A 160 -0.50 -9.17 -11.64
N LEU A 161 -1.46 -9.42 -12.54
CA LEU A 161 -1.29 -10.36 -13.64
C LEU A 161 -0.23 -9.89 -14.65
N PHE A 162 -0.19 -8.60 -14.97
CA PHE A 162 0.83 -8.00 -15.83
C PHE A 162 2.22 -8.19 -15.23
N MET A 163 2.36 -8.03 -13.91
CA MET A 163 3.61 -8.26 -13.18
C MET A 163 4.15 -9.68 -13.29
N LYS A 164 3.28 -10.69 -13.37
CA LYS A 164 3.70 -12.07 -13.61
C LYS A 164 4.47 -12.23 -14.93
N PHE A 165 4.14 -11.44 -15.94
CA PHE A 165 4.79 -11.46 -17.25
C PHE A 165 5.91 -10.41 -17.39
N ASN A 166 6.24 -9.68 -16.32
CA ASN A 166 7.18 -8.56 -16.36
C ASN A 166 8.53 -8.95 -16.99
N HIS A 167 9.07 -10.12 -16.69
CA HIS A 167 10.35 -10.56 -17.24
C HIS A 167 10.33 -10.69 -18.78
N SER A 168 9.22 -11.14 -19.37
CA SER A 168 9.09 -11.26 -20.84
C SER A 168 8.93 -9.89 -21.50
N ILE A 169 8.17 -9.00 -20.85
CA ILE A 169 7.89 -7.66 -21.34
C ILE A 169 9.15 -6.80 -21.24
N GLU A 170 9.90 -6.89 -20.14
CA GLU A 170 11.16 -6.18 -19.95
C GLU A 170 12.19 -6.56 -21.02
N ARG A 171 12.30 -7.86 -21.35
CA ARG A 171 13.16 -8.33 -22.46
C ARG A 171 12.71 -7.76 -23.81
N ALA A 172 11.40 -7.78 -24.09
CA ALA A 172 10.84 -7.26 -25.33
C ALA A 172 11.10 -5.75 -25.48
N VAL A 173 10.90 -4.98 -24.41
CA VAL A 173 11.06 -3.52 -24.44
C VAL A 173 12.52 -3.10 -24.47
N LYS A 174 13.40 -3.74 -23.69
CA LYS A 174 14.85 -3.53 -23.81
C LYS A 174 15.34 -3.88 -25.22
N GLY A 175 14.81 -4.94 -25.83
CA GLY A 175 15.08 -5.31 -27.22
C GLY A 175 14.66 -4.24 -28.22
N CYS A 176 13.45 -3.68 -28.09
CA CYS A 176 12.96 -2.59 -28.94
C CYS A 176 13.75 -1.29 -28.77
N LEU A 177 14.08 -0.91 -27.53
CA LEU A 177 14.88 0.29 -27.23
C LEU A 177 16.30 0.18 -27.78
N GLN A 178 16.93 -0.99 -27.67
CA GLN A 178 18.25 -1.24 -28.24
C GLN A 178 18.22 -1.17 -29.77
N LYS A 179 17.16 -1.70 -30.40
CA LYS A 179 16.93 -1.57 -31.86
C LYS A 179 16.72 -0.12 -32.30
N ALA A 180 15.98 0.67 -31.51
CA ALA A 180 15.74 2.09 -31.77
C ALA A 180 17.00 2.95 -31.56
N SER A 181 17.89 2.56 -30.64
CA SER A 181 19.19 3.21 -30.43
C SER A 181 20.20 2.87 -31.54
N ILE A 182 20.16 1.66 -32.09
CA ILE A 182 21.03 1.24 -33.20
C ILE A 182 20.59 1.89 -34.52
N ASN A 183 19.28 2.10 -34.75
CA ASN A 183 18.78 2.81 -35.93
C ASN A 183 19.02 4.34 -35.92
N LYS A 184 19.57 4.89 -34.83
CA LYS A 184 19.92 6.31 -34.71
C LYS A 184 21.43 6.58 -34.92
N VAL A 185 22.21 5.56 -35.30
CA VAL A 185 23.63 5.68 -35.69
C VAL A 185 23.78 5.55 -37.19
#